data_AF-A0A7K4ACH5-F1
#
_entry.id   AF-A0A7K4ACH5-F1
#
_cell.length_a   1.000
_cell.length_b   1.000
_cell.length_c   1.000
_cell.angle_alpha   90.00
_cell.angle_beta   90.00
_cell.angle_gamma   90.00
#
_symmetry.space_group_name_H-M   'P 1'
#
loop_
_entity.id
_entity.type
_entity.pdbx_description
1 polymer ?
#
loop_
_entity_poly.entity_id
_entity_poly.type
_entity_poly.pdbx_seq_one_letter_code
_entity_poly.pdbx_strand_id
1 'polypeptide(L)' 'MKIEFTSSRWFLLLVTIILPLILLAIAAVLDANICIIIAILIWIGSALMIIYMPRNERQNP' A
#
# COMPACT_ATOMS: atom_id res chain seq x y z
N MET A 1 -19.92 -18.10 -9.41
CA MET A 1 -19.14 -16.85 -9.59
C MET A 1 -18.19 -16.69 -8.41
N LYS A 2 -16.88 -16.78 -8.64
CA LYS A 2 -15.82 -16.64 -7.61
C LYS A 2 -14.91 -15.43 -7.92
N ILE A 3 -15.53 -14.31 -8.31
CA ILE A 3 -14.82 -13.08 -8.73
C ILE A 3 -14.59 -12.09 -7.59
N GLU A 4 -15.20 -12.30 -6.42
CA GLU A 4 -15.19 -11.31 -5.33
C GLU A 4 -13.88 -11.29 -4.52
N PHE A 5 -13.21 -12.44 -4.36
CA PHE A 5 -12.01 -12.54 -3.51
C PHE A 5 -10.71 -12.06 -4.19
N THR A 6 -10.64 -12.16 -5.52
CA THR A 6 -9.52 -11.62 -6.31
C THR A 6 -9.61 -10.10 -6.40
N SER A 7 -10.80 -9.54 -6.62
CA SER A 7 -10.98 -8.09 -6.80
C SER A 7 -10.56 -7.31 -5.55
N SER A 8 -10.95 -7.73 -4.35
CA SER A 8 -10.64 -6.98 -3.12
C SER A 8 -9.15 -6.88 -2.84
N ARG A 9 -8.35 -7.92 -3.11
CA ARG A 9 -6.89 -7.85 -2.91
C ARG A 9 -6.22 -6.92 -3.91
N TRP A 10 -6.62 -6.99 -5.18
CA TRP A 10 -6.09 -6.10 -6.23
C TRP A 10 -6.54 -4.66 -6.02
N PHE A 11 -7.78 -4.45 -5.62
CA PHE A 11 -8.31 -3.13 -5.26
C PHE A 11 -7.61 -2.53 -4.05
N LEU A 12 -7.38 -3.34 -3.01
CA LEU A 12 -6.67 -2.91 -1.81
C LEU A 12 -5.22 -2.59 -2.13
N LEU A 13 -4.55 -3.37 -2.98
CA LEU A 13 -3.25 -3.05 -3.56
C LEU A 13 -3.27 -1.72 -4.31
N LEU A 14 -4.26 -1.54 -5.18
CA LEU A 14 -4.44 -0.34 -5.99
C LEU A 14 -4.60 0.90 -5.10
N VAL A 15 -5.48 0.83 -4.10
CA VAL A 15 -5.68 1.91 -3.13
C VAL A 15 -4.42 2.15 -2.31
N THR A 16 -3.74 1.09 -1.84
CA THR A 16 -2.55 1.23 -0.98
C THR A 16 -1.34 1.77 -1.75
N ILE A 17 -1.29 1.69 -3.08
CA ILE A 17 -0.21 2.23 -3.92
C ILE A 17 -0.60 3.57 -4.58
N ILE A 18 -1.78 3.64 -5.21
CA ILE A 18 -2.23 4.82 -5.97
C ILE A 18 -2.58 5.97 -5.02
N LEU A 19 -3.25 5.70 -3.89
CA LEU A 19 -3.61 6.75 -2.94
C LEU A 19 -2.37 7.50 -2.39
N PRO A 20 -1.32 6.83 -1.87
CA PRO A 20 -0.12 7.53 -1.44
C PRO A 20 0.63 8.21 -2.60
N LEU A 21 0.53 7.70 -3.83
CA LEU A 21 1.11 8.37 -5.00
C LEU A 21 0.44 9.72 -5.29
N ILE A 22 -0.89 9.77 -5.20
CA ILE A 22 -1.68 11.00 -5.34
C ILE A 22 -1.35 11.96 -4.20
N LEU A 23 -1.31 11.46 -2.96
CA LEU A 23 -0.90 12.26 -1.78
C LEU A 23 0.51 12.81 -1.93
N LEU A 24 1.45 12.05 -2.50
CA LEU A 24 2.82 12.49 -2.74
C LEU A 24 2.88 13.60 -3.81
N ALA A 25 2.10 13.46 -4.88
CA ALA A 25 2.00 14.49 -5.91
C ALA A 25 1.43 15.79 -5.35
N ILE A 26 0.38 15.71 -4.53
CA ILE A 26 -0.20 16.88 -3.84
C ILE A 26 0.81 17.48 -2.86
N ALA A 27 1.51 16.65 -2.08
CA ALA A 27 2.53 17.08 -1.13
C ALA A 27 3.69 17.82 -1.82
N ALA A 28 4.14 17.35 -2.98
CA ALA A 28 5.18 18.01 -3.77
C ALA A 28 4.73 19.37 -4.33
N VAL A 29 3.45 19.52 -4.67
CA VAL A 29 2.88 20.80 -5.16
C VAL A 29 2.67 21.80 -4.03
N LEU A 30 2.40 21.34 -2.82
CA LEU A 30 2.10 22.20 -1.66
C LEU A 30 3.33 22.61 -0.84
N ASP A 31 4.56 22.33 -1.29
CA ASP A 31 5.80 22.44 -0.49
C ASP A 31 5.63 21.77 0.89
N ALA A 32 5.02 20.58 0.88
CA ALA A 32 4.65 19.91 2.11
C ALA A 32 5.87 19.54 2.94
N ASN A 33 5.70 19.68 4.25
CA ASN A 33 6.75 19.47 5.22
C ASN A 33 7.35 18.06 5.12
N ILE A 34 8.66 17.93 5.41
CA ILE A 34 9.42 16.68 5.33
C ILE A 34 8.72 15.50 6.06
N CYS A 35 7.94 15.79 7.10
CA CYS A 35 7.14 14.82 7.84
C CYS A 35 6.10 14.08 6.97
N ILE A 36 5.49 14.75 5.99
CA ILE A 36 4.51 14.13 5.09
C ILE A 36 5.20 13.16 4.13
N ILE A 37 6.38 13.54 3.63
CA ILE A 37 7.20 12.67 2.77
C ILE A 37 7.58 11.39 3.52
N ILE A 38 8.03 11.52 4.77
CA ILE A 38 8.38 10.37 5.62
C ILE A 38 7.16 9.47 5.88
N ALA A 39 5.99 10.06 6.17
CA ALA A 39 4.76 9.29 6.38
C ALA A 39 4.38 8.48 5.12
N ILE A 40 4.52 9.06 3.93
CA ILE A 40 4.25 8.36 2.66
C ILE A 40 5.27 7.24 2.42
N LEU A 41 6.55 7.46 2.70
CA LEU A 41 7.59 6.42 2.59
C LEU A 41 7.32 5.24 3.53
N ILE A 42 6.95 5.50 4.78
CA ILE A 42 6.58 4.46 5.74
C ILE A 42 5.35 3.69 5.26
N TRP A 43 4.36 4.40 4.70
CA TRP A 43 3.16 3.78 4.14
C TRP A 43 3.50 2.81 3.00
N ILE A 44 4.31 3.25 2.02
CA ILE A 44 4.74 2.42 0.89
C ILE A 44 5.56 1.22 1.40
N GLY A 45 6.47 1.44 2.36
CA GLY A 45 7.26 0.37 2.96
C GLY A 45 6.41 -0.68 3.68
N SER A 46 5.38 -0.25 4.42
CA SER A 46 4.43 -1.14 5.09
C SER A 46 3.59 -1.95 4.09
N ALA A 47 3.11 -1.30 3.03
CA ALA A 47 2.38 -1.95 1.94
C ALA A 47 3.24 -3.03 1.27
N LEU A 48 4.48 -2.69 0.92
CA LEU A 48 5.47 -3.61 0.38
C LEU A 48 5.71 -4.77 1.34
N MET A 49 5.91 -4.51 2.63
CA MET A 49 6.05 -5.57 3.62
C MET A 49 4.82 -6.49 3.63
N ILE A 50 3.59 -5.99 3.58
CA ILE A 50 2.39 -6.85 3.58
C ILE A 50 2.30 -7.71 2.31
N ILE A 51 2.73 -7.18 1.16
CA ILE A 51 2.70 -7.88 -0.12
C ILE A 51 3.84 -8.91 -0.23
N TYR A 52 5.04 -8.52 0.18
CA TYR A 52 6.26 -9.33 0.09
C TYR A 52 6.47 -10.26 1.28
N MET A 53 5.81 -10.01 2.43
CA MET A 53 5.82 -10.93 3.55
C MET A 53 5.25 -12.24 3.03
N PRO A 54 6.07 -13.30 2.93
CA PRO A 54 5.55 -14.59 2.50
C PRO A 54 4.49 -14.93 3.53
N ARG A 55 3.24 -15.07 3.06
CA ARG A 55 2.15 -15.60 3.87
C ARG A 55 2.68 -16.93 4.35
N ASN A 56 3.12 -16.99 5.61
CA ASN A 56 3.74 -18.17 6.19
C ASN A 56 2.63 -19.20 6.35
N GLU A 57 2.28 -19.83 5.23
CA GLU A 57 1.47 -21.02 5.11
C GLU A 57 2.33 -22.22 5.51
N ARG A 58 3.09 -22.11 6.61
CA ARG A 58 3.39 -23.30 7.42
C ARG A 58 2.12 -23.59 8.20
N GLN A 59 1.27 -24.40 7.59
CA GLN A 59 1.27 -25.85 7.82
C GLN A 59 0.74 -26.13 9.22
N ASN A 60 -0.59 -26.23 9.24
CA ASN A 60 -1.28 -27.14 10.15
C ASN A 60 -0.65 -28.54 10.02
N PRO A 61 -0.55 -29.30 11.11
CA PRO A 61 -1.66 -30.20 11.43
C PRO A 61 -2.42 -29.87 12.72
#